data_AF-A0AA40B0K8-F1
#
_entry.id   AF-A0AA40B0K8-F1
#
_cell.length_a   1.000
_cell.length_b   1.000
_cell.length_c   1.000
_cell.angle_alpha   90.00
_cell.angle_beta   90.00
_cell.angle_gamma   90.00
#
_symmetry.space_group_name_H-M   'P 1'
#
loop_
_entity.id
_entity.type
_entity.pdbx_description
1 polymer ?
#
loop_
_entity_poly.entity_id
_entity_poly.type
_entity_poly.pdbx_seq_one_letter_code
_entity_poly.pdbx_strand_id
1 'polypeptide(L)'
;INTAVIPASFGVQAGDGRDRVQAGSCTGVNDAPIPCACPPAPTDPVFLASLARALRQGFFPDPSVASPIDLRRFNDAGDASPQTTADRATAMIQVLQSFSGTKGQGCPGVSFPALVSQQRSGVFGGDGSNVGVAGR
;
A
#
# COMPACT_ATOMS: atom_id res chain seq x y z
N ILE A 1 5.51 -2.99 13.03
CA ILE A 1 5.58 -2.32 11.71
C ILE A 1 5.91 -0.87 11.98
N ASN A 2 6.96 -0.36 11.35
CA ASN A 2 7.32 1.05 11.43
C ASN A 2 6.38 1.82 10.51
N THR A 3 5.44 2.58 11.08
CA THR A 3 4.46 3.35 10.30
C THR A 3 5.06 4.60 9.66
N ALA A 4 6.27 5.02 10.06
CA ALA A 4 6.96 6.14 9.42
C ALA A 4 7.40 5.83 7.98
N VAL A 5 7.50 4.54 7.63
CA VAL A 5 7.79 4.07 6.26
C VAL A 5 6.53 3.61 5.53
N ILE A 6 5.36 4.11 5.94
CA ILE A 6 4.07 3.92 5.27
C ILE A 6 3.53 5.31 4.90
N PRO A 7 3.00 5.52 3.68
CA PRO A 7 2.39 6.79 3.32
C PRO A 7 1.26 7.18 4.28
N ALA A 8 1.18 8.47 4.61
CA ALA A 8 0.12 9.00 5.48
C ALA A 8 -1.28 8.82 4.86
N SER A 9 -1.37 8.72 3.53
CA SER A 9 -2.59 8.37 2.81
C SER A 9 -2.27 7.45 1.63
N PHE A 10 -3.24 6.63 1.23
CA PHE A 10 -3.13 5.84 0.01
C PHE A 10 -3.64 6.56 -1.24
N GLY A 11 -4.12 7.80 -1.10
CA GLY A 11 -4.60 8.68 -2.17
C GLY A 11 -6.10 8.56 -2.52
N VAL A 12 -6.80 7.55 -2.00
CA VAL A 12 -8.27 7.44 -2.00
C VAL A 12 -8.69 7.12 -0.57
N GLN A 13 -9.83 7.64 -0.11
CA GLN A 13 -10.35 7.34 1.22
C GLN A 13 -11.54 6.37 1.12
N ALA A 14 -11.65 5.46 2.10
CA ALA A 14 -12.81 4.59 2.21
C ALA A 14 -14.10 5.41 2.31
N GLY A 15 -15.11 5.00 1.53
CA GLY A 15 -16.40 5.69 1.47
C GLY A 15 -16.50 6.82 0.44
N ASP A 16 -15.39 7.19 -0.21
CA ASP A 16 -15.40 8.30 -1.18
C ASP A 16 -16.26 8.01 -2.40
N GLY A 17 -17.06 9.01 -2.81
CA GLY A 17 -17.88 8.94 -4.02
C GLY A 17 -18.86 7.77 -4.02
N ARG A 18 -19.40 7.42 -2.84
CA ARG A 18 -20.42 6.39 -2.68
C ARG A 18 -21.59 6.63 -3.65
N ASP A 19 -22.00 5.57 -4.34
CA ASP A 19 -23.11 5.53 -5.29
C ASP A 19 -22.96 6.48 -6.49
N ARG A 20 -21.77 7.08 -6.70
CA ARG A 20 -21.51 8.07 -7.77
C ARG A 20 -21.28 7.43 -9.12
N VAL A 21 -20.45 6.38 -9.18
CA VAL A 21 -20.14 5.63 -10.42
C VAL A 21 -21.10 4.46 -10.60
N GLN A 22 -21.34 3.72 -9.51
CA GLN A 22 -22.24 2.58 -9.50
C GLN A 22 -22.88 2.45 -8.10
N ALA A 23 -24.19 2.19 -8.06
CA ALA A 23 -24.91 1.95 -6.80
C ALA A 23 -24.32 0.76 -6.04
N GLY A 24 -24.10 0.93 -4.74
CA GLY A 24 -23.43 -0.02 -3.86
C GLY A 24 -21.90 0.03 -3.89
N SER A 25 -21.29 0.95 -4.66
CA SER A 25 -19.84 1.09 -4.79
C SER A 25 -19.36 2.50 -4.44
N CYS A 26 -18.06 2.62 -4.21
CA CYS A 26 -17.34 3.87 -4.02
C CYS A 26 -16.46 4.17 -5.24
N THR A 27 -15.90 5.36 -5.31
CA THR A 27 -15.14 5.84 -6.46
C THR A 27 -13.64 5.78 -6.17
N GLY A 28 -12.93 4.95 -6.93
CA GLY A 28 -11.47 4.93 -6.98
C GLY A 28 -10.92 5.87 -8.06
N VAL A 29 -9.62 5.76 -8.32
CA VAL A 29 -8.98 6.55 -9.39
C VAL A 29 -9.55 6.21 -10.77
N ASN A 30 -9.65 7.23 -11.63
CA ASN A 30 -10.24 7.15 -12.97
C ASN A 30 -11.72 6.72 -12.98
N ASP A 31 -12.48 7.14 -11.96
CA ASP A 31 -13.90 6.80 -11.79
C ASP A 31 -14.16 5.28 -11.79
N ALA A 32 -13.19 4.48 -11.33
CA ALA A 32 -13.35 3.04 -11.23
C ALA A 32 -14.17 2.68 -9.98
N PRO A 33 -15.17 1.78 -10.07
CA PRO A 33 -15.94 1.34 -8.90
C PRO A 33 -15.06 0.49 -7.98
N ILE A 34 -15.02 0.84 -6.70
CA ILE A 34 -14.29 0.12 -5.64
C ILE A 34 -15.22 -0.23 -4.48
N PRO A 35 -14.90 -1.27 -3.68
CA PRO A 35 -15.62 -1.51 -2.43
C PRO A 35 -15.49 -0.30 -1.51
N CYS A 36 -16.58 0.13 -0.86
CA CYS A 36 -16.54 1.29 0.04
C CYS A 36 -15.68 1.10 1.30
N ALA A 37 -15.35 -0.15 1.65
CA ALA A 37 -14.39 -0.45 2.70
C ALA A 37 -12.92 -0.27 2.26
N CYS A 38 -12.68 0.04 0.98
CA CYS A 38 -11.36 0.17 0.40
C CYS A 38 -11.01 1.62 0.06
N PRO A 39 -9.75 2.04 0.30
CA PRO A 39 -8.72 1.30 1.02
C PRO A 39 -8.91 1.41 2.56
N PRO A 40 -8.44 0.43 3.36
CA PRO A 40 -8.27 0.64 4.79
C PRO A 40 -7.29 1.79 5.05
N ALA A 41 -7.37 2.40 6.24
CA ALA A 41 -6.42 3.44 6.61
C ALA A 41 -4.98 2.87 6.67
N PRO A 42 -3.95 3.65 6.33
CA PRO A 42 -2.55 3.19 6.43
C PRO A 42 -2.13 2.79 7.85
N THR A 43 -2.82 3.33 8.85
CA THR A 43 -2.65 3.04 10.28
C THR A 43 -3.65 2.01 10.82
N ASP A 44 -4.46 1.40 9.95
CA ASP A 44 -5.46 0.41 10.36
C ASP A 44 -4.78 -0.82 11.01
N PRO A 45 -5.21 -1.24 12.22
CA PRO A 45 -4.54 -2.32 12.94
C PRO A 45 -4.65 -3.68 12.25
N VAL A 46 -5.72 -3.94 11.49
CA VAL A 46 -5.90 -5.21 10.75
C VAL A 46 -4.94 -5.25 9.56
N PHE A 47 -4.78 -4.12 8.86
CA PHE A 47 -3.79 -3.95 7.80
C PHE A 47 -2.37 -4.14 8.34
N LEU A 48 -1.99 -3.42 9.39
CA LEU A 48 -0.67 -3.50 9.98
C LEU A 48 -0.35 -4.91 10.51
N ALA A 49 -1.33 -5.59 11.13
CA ALA A 49 -1.16 -6.96 11.61
C ALA A 49 -0.97 -7.96 10.46
N SER A 50 -1.71 -7.80 9.36
CA SER A 50 -1.59 -8.64 8.17
C SER A 50 -0.25 -8.44 7.46
N LEU A 51 0.19 -7.19 7.32
CA LEU A 51 1.51 -6.84 6.80
C LEU A 51 2.64 -7.41 7.66
N ALA A 52 2.56 -7.23 8.98
CA ALA A 52 3.54 -7.80 9.91
C ALA A 52 3.63 -9.32 9.83
N ARG A 53 2.51 -10.00 9.64
CA ARG A 53 2.46 -11.46 9.51
C ARG A 53 3.09 -11.92 8.21
N ALA A 54 2.71 -11.34 7.08
CA ALA A 54 3.23 -11.73 5.78
C ALA A 54 4.73 -11.43 5.64
N LEU A 55 5.21 -10.28 6.13
CA LEU A 55 6.64 -9.95 6.14
C LEU A 55 7.48 -10.89 7.03
N ARG A 56 6.88 -11.46 8.09
CA ARG A 56 7.54 -12.48 8.94
C ARG A 56 7.54 -13.85 8.30
N GLN A 57 6.47 -14.19 7.61
CA GLN A 57 6.31 -15.47 6.91
C GLN A 57 7.09 -15.52 5.59
N GLY A 58 7.36 -14.36 5.00
CA GLY A 58 8.07 -14.22 3.73
C GLY A 58 7.18 -14.43 2.50
N PHE A 59 5.86 -14.48 2.64
CA PHE A 59 4.91 -14.63 1.54
C PHE A 59 3.56 -13.97 1.88
N PHE A 60 2.76 -13.67 0.87
CA PHE A 60 1.46 -12.99 1.00
C PHE A 60 0.32 -13.86 0.45
N PRO A 61 -0.72 -14.07 1.26
CA PRO A 61 -1.14 -15.34 1.90
C PRO A 61 -0.92 -16.66 1.13
N ASP A 62 -0.61 -16.62 -0.15
CA ASP A 62 -0.19 -17.74 -1.00
C ASP A 62 1.35 -17.86 -0.96
N PRO A 63 1.91 -19.03 -0.60
CA PRO A 63 3.36 -19.27 -0.61
C PRO A 63 4.02 -19.04 -1.98
N SER A 64 3.26 -19.07 -3.07
CA SER A 64 3.73 -18.78 -4.42
C SER A 64 4.02 -17.29 -4.65
N VAL A 65 3.54 -16.42 -3.76
CA VAL A 65 3.76 -14.97 -3.81
C VAL A 65 4.73 -14.61 -2.69
N ALA A 66 6.02 -14.70 -3.01
CA ALA A 66 7.07 -14.33 -2.07
C ALA A 66 7.03 -12.84 -1.73
N SER A 67 7.41 -12.52 -0.50
CA SER A 67 7.56 -11.15 -0.07
C SER A 67 8.81 -10.53 -0.69
N PRO A 68 8.73 -9.33 -1.29
CA PRO A 68 9.90 -8.67 -1.87
C PRO A 68 10.86 -8.16 -0.79
N ILE A 69 10.39 -8.02 0.45
CA ILE A 69 11.14 -7.47 1.57
C ILE A 69 10.81 -8.22 2.87
N ASP A 70 11.78 -8.35 3.77
CA ASP A 70 11.55 -8.92 5.09
C ASP A 70 11.10 -7.84 6.10
N LEU A 71 10.65 -8.27 7.28
CA LEU A 71 10.20 -7.35 8.33
C LEU A 71 11.30 -6.38 8.80
N ARG A 72 12.57 -6.80 8.81
CA ARG A 72 13.69 -5.96 9.30
C ARG A 72 13.94 -4.82 8.33
N ARG A 73 14.13 -5.13 7.05
CA ARG A 73 14.33 -4.13 5.97
C ARG A 73 13.10 -3.26 5.78
N PHE A 74 11.90 -3.82 5.93
CA PHE A 74 10.68 -3.01 5.91
C PHE A 74 10.74 -1.91 6.97
N ASN A 75 11.09 -2.26 8.21
CA ASN A 75 11.08 -1.31 9.32
C ASN A 75 12.27 -0.33 9.35
N ASP A 76 13.29 -0.53 8.51
CA ASP A 76 14.50 0.28 8.47
C ASP A 76 14.28 1.65 7.80
N ALA A 77 13.85 2.64 8.57
CA ALA A 77 13.65 4.00 8.05
C ALA A 77 14.95 4.67 7.55
N GLY A 78 16.13 4.13 7.86
CA GLY A 78 17.40 4.62 7.32
C GLY A 78 17.64 4.24 5.86
N ASP A 79 17.06 3.13 5.41
CA ASP A 79 17.09 2.71 4.00
C ASP A 79 15.88 3.29 3.26
N ALA A 80 16.10 4.45 2.64
CA ALA A 80 15.14 5.13 1.75
C ALA A 80 15.51 4.96 0.28
N SER A 81 16.30 3.94 -0.08
CA SER A 81 16.64 3.70 -1.49
C SER A 81 15.38 3.48 -2.33
N PRO A 82 15.39 3.86 -3.62
CA PRO A 82 14.22 3.68 -4.50
C PRO A 82 13.73 2.23 -4.54
N GLN A 83 14.67 1.28 -4.56
CA GLN A 83 14.35 -0.15 -4.56
C GLN A 83 13.62 -0.57 -3.27
N THR A 84 14.17 -0.22 -2.10
CA THR A 84 13.54 -0.56 -0.81
C THR A 84 12.17 0.07 -0.68
N THR A 85 12.01 1.31 -1.15
CA THR A 85 10.73 2.02 -1.15
C THR A 85 9.71 1.36 -2.07
N ALA A 86 10.13 0.89 -3.24
CA ALA A 86 9.29 0.13 -4.18
C ALA A 86 8.92 -1.26 -3.62
N ASP A 87 9.85 -1.94 -2.95
CA ASP A 87 9.61 -3.23 -2.32
C ASP A 87 8.61 -3.11 -1.15
N ARG A 88 8.73 -2.04 -0.33
CA ARG A 88 7.75 -1.69 0.71
C ARG A 88 6.36 -1.48 0.12
N ALA A 89 6.26 -0.70 -0.95
CA ALA A 89 4.99 -0.47 -1.63
C ALA A 89 4.41 -1.76 -2.20
N THR A 90 5.24 -2.61 -2.82
CA THR A 90 4.82 -3.91 -3.34
C THR A 90 4.26 -4.80 -2.23
N ALA A 91 4.95 -4.89 -1.08
CA ALA A 91 4.47 -5.62 0.08
C ALA A 91 3.11 -5.10 0.59
N MET A 92 2.95 -3.78 0.69
CA MET A 92 1.67 -3.17 1.09
C MET A 92 0.54 -3.47 0.10
N ILE A 93 0.81 -3.36 -1.21
CA ILE A 93 -0.13 -3.69 -2.27
C ILE A 93 -0.57 -5.15 -2.19
N GLN A 94 0.35 -6.09 -1.99
CA GLN A 94 0.04 -7.52 -1.89
C GLN A 94 -0.90 -7.83 -0.71
N VAL A 95 -0.71 -7.17 0.43
CA VAL A 95 -1.64 -7.26 1.57
C VAL A 95 -3.00 -6.69 1.21
N LEU A 96 -3.04 -5.49 0.61
CA LEU A 96 -4.29 -4.82 0.27
C LEU A 96 -5.11 -5.63 -0.74
N GLN A 97 -4.46 -6.19 -1.75
CA GLN A 97 -5.09 -7.09 -2.74
C GLN A 97 -5.59 -8.41 -2.14
N SER A 98 -5.14 -8.74 -0.93
CA SER A 98 -5.51 -9.96 -0.19
C SER A 98 -6.25 -9.65 1.12
N PHE A 99 -6.69 -8.41 1.32
CA PHE A 99 -7.16 -7.92 2.62
C PHE A 99 -8.44 -8.62 3.11
N SER A 100 -9.25 -9.16 2.21
CA SER A 100 -10.44 -9.98 2.55
C SER A 100 -10.11 -11.44 2.93
N GLY A 101 -8.82 -11.79 3.02
CA GLY A 101 -8.37 -13.17 3.28
C GLY A 101 -8.29 -14.05 2.03
N THR A 102 -8.81 -13.57 0.89
CA THR A 102 -8.75 -14.26 -0.41
C THR A 102 -7.95 -13.45 -1.42
N LYS A 103 -7.01 -14.09 -2.11
CA LYS A 103 -6.21 -13.49 -3.18
C LYS A 103 -7.13 -12.91 -4.26
N GLY A 104 -6.94 -11.63 -4.60
CA GLY A 104 -7.69 -10.96 -5.67
C GLY A 104 -9.09 -10.50 -5.30
N GLN A 105 -9.55 -10.74 -4.07
CA GLN A 105 -10.81 -10.18 -3.55
C GLN A 105 -10.59 -9.10 -2.50
N GLY A 106 -9.35 -8.62 -2.33
CA GLY A 106 -9.05 -7.47 -1.49
C GLY A 106 -9.35 -6.15 -2.21
N CYS A 107 -8.69 -5.09 -1.75
CA CYS A 107 -8.81 -3.77 -2.35
C CYS A 107 -8.06 -3.73 -3.71
N PRO A 108 -8.70 -3.26 -4.79
CA PRO A 108 -8.04 -3.11 -6.08
C PRO A 108 -7.06 -1.93 -6.08
N GLY A 109 -6.06 -1.98 -6.96
CA GLY A 109 -4.99 -0.96 -7.08
C GLY A 109 -5.48 0.48 -7.25
N VAL A 110 -6.64 0.65 -7.88
CA VAL A 110 -7.32 1.94 -8.04
C VAL A 110 -7.82 2.56 -6.72
N SER A 111 -7.84 1.79 -5.63
CA SER A 111 -8.14 2.26 -4.28
C SER A 111 -6.91 2.79 -3.55
N PHE A 112 -5.70 2.60 -4.07
CA PHE A 112 -4.46 3.03 -3.41
C PHE A 112 -3.41 3.53 -4.43
N PRO A 113 -3.74 4.57 -5.20
CA PRO A 113 -2.86 5.10 -6.25
C PRO A 113 -1.48 5.55 -5.74
N ALA A 114 -1.40 6.03 -4.49
CA ALA A 114 -0.12 6.46 -3.91
C ALA A 114 0.87 5.29 -3.83
N LEU A 115 0.40 4.11 -3.44
CA LEU A 115 1.23 2.91 -3.37
C LEU A 115 1.62 2.40 -4.76
N VAL A 116 0.69 2.43 -5.73
CA VAL A 116 0.99 2.03 -7.11
C VAL A 116 2.04 2.95 -7.72
N SER A 117 1.97 4.25 -7.43
CA SER A 117 2.98 5.22 -7.84
C SER A 117 4.32 4.93 -7.16
N GLN A 118 4.32 4.74 -5.83
CA GLN A 118 5.52 4.44 -5.04
C GLN A 118 6.20 3.13 -5.48
N GLN A 119 5.43 2.10 -5.84
CA GLN A 119 5.96 0.86 -6.39
C GLN A 119 6.71 1.08 -7.71
N ARG A 120 6.21 1.97 -8.57
CA ARG A 120 6.82 2.24 -9.89
C ARG A 120 7.98 3.21 -9.82
N SER A 121 7.89 4.23 -8.97
CA SER A 121 8.89 5.30 -8.87
C SER A 121 9.96 5.03 -7.82
N GLY A 122 9.67 4.21 -6.82
CA GLY A 122 10.51 4.10 -5.62
C GLY A 122 10.53 5.36 -4.76
N VAL A 123 9.59 6.30 -4.96
CA VAL A 123 9.53 7.57 -4.24
C VAL A 123 8.35 7.57 -3.27
N PHE A 124 8.60 8.00 -2.04
CA PHE A 124 7.58 8.11 -1.00
C PHE A 124 6.51 9.15 -1.40
N GLY A 125 5.27 8.71 -1.56
CA GLY A 125 4.16 9.56 -1.99
C GLY A 125 3.60 10.39 -0.83
N GLY A 126 4.17 11.57 -0.62
CA GLY A 126 3.68 12.57 0.33
C GLY A 126 4.69 13.72 0.44
N ASP A 127 4.28 14.90 -0.02
CA ASP A 127 5.01 16.17 -0.05
C ASP A 127 6.11 16.36 -1.10
N GLY A 128 5.82 17.28 -2.03
CA GLY A 128 6.83 18.03 -2.75
C GLY A 128 7.62 18.97 -1.82
N SER A 129 8.38 18.42 -0.88
CA SER A 129 9.30 19.20 -0.06
C SER A 129 10.55 18.40 0.29
N ASN A 130 11.63 18.73 -0.43
CA ASN A 130 13.03 18.57 -0.03
C ASN A 130 13.62 17.16 0.03
N VAL A 131 13.96 16.59 -1.13
CA VAL A 131 15.25 15.90 -1.25
C VAL A 131 16.28 16.94 -1.66
N GLY A 132 16.86 17.59 -0.65
CA GLY A 132 18.06 18.38 -0.82
C GLY A 132 19.21 17.50 -1.33
N VAL A 133 19.83 17.97 -2.40
CA VAL A 133 21.27 17.95 -2.69
C VAL A 133 22.09 16.79 -2.07
N ALA A 134 22.50 15.88 -2.93
CA ALA A 134 23.85 15.31 -2.97
C ALA A 134 24.15 15.07 -4.45
N GLY A 135 25.17 15.63 -5.10
CA GLY A 135 26.43 16.14 -4.61
C GLY A 135 27.54 15.40 -5.35
N ARG A 136 28.20 16.12 -6.27
CA ARG A 136 29.35 15.78 -7.12
C ARG A 136 29.08 15.07 -8.44
#